data_AF-A0A932N8Q4-F1
#
_entry.id   AF-A0A932N8Q4-F1
#
_cell.length_a   1.000
_cell.length_b   1.000
_cell.length_c   1.000
_cell.angle_alpha   90.00
_cell.angle_beta   90.00
_cell.angle_gamma   90.00
#
_symmetry.space_group_name_H-M   'P 1'
#
loop_
_entity.id
_entity.type
_entity.pdbx_description
1 polymer ?
#
loop_
_entity_poly.entity_id
_entity_poly.type
_entity_poly.pdbx_seq_one_letter_code
_entity_poly.pdbx_strand_id
1 'polypeptide(L)'
;MTNDTEKGMDFLINDQETVRNTKPTLPPWKILVIDDDDQVHAVTRLVLRSYRFRGRGLQLISVSSAREAREVLQEESEIALALVDVVMETKTAGLDLVRTIRDEYKNRSIRLILRTGQPGHAPEQDVVVDYEIDAYMAKTDISAQKLSTAITASLRAYEYITEIQGLNVGLEAQVAERTAQLQESNQALQQGAETL
;
A
#
# COMPACT_ATOMS: atom_id res chain seq x y z
N MET A 1 -5.59 68.63 -43.66
CA MET A 1 -5.81 67.58 -44.68
C MET A 1 -5.69 66.24 -43.98
N THR A 2 -6.86 65.62 -43.83
CA THR A 2 -7.22 64.20 -43.64
C THR A 2 -6.14 63.11 -43.65
N ASN A 3 -6.15 62.27 -42.61
CA ASN A 3 -6.40 60.81 -42.60
C ASN A 3 -5.92 60.29 -41.23
N ASP A 4 -6.73 59.73 -40.32
CA ASP A 4 -7.67 58.60 -40.44
C ASP A 4 -7.09 57.41 -41.21
N THR A 5 -6.39 56.52 -40.50
CA THR A 5 -6.50 55.07 -40.72
C THR A 5 -6.09 54.31 -39.46
N GLU A 6 -7.07 53.60 -38.89
CA GLU A 6 -6.92 52.52 -37.93
C GLU A 6 -5.89 51.48 -38.40
N LYS A 7 -5.07 50.97 -37.47
CA LYS A 7 -4.73 49.53 -37.38
C LYS A 7 -3.79 49.27 -36.21
N GLY A 8 -4.18 48.32 -35.35
CA GLY A 8 -3.27 47.63 -34.44
C GLY A 8 -3.64 47.77 -32.97
N MET A 9 -4.74 47.15 -32.56
CA MET A 9 -4.87 46.69 -31.18
C MET A 9 -3.84 45.58 -30.96
N ASP A 10 -2.70 45.92 -30.36
CA ASP A 10 -1.79 44.95 -29.77
C ASP A 10 -1.94 45.05 -28.25
N PHE A 11 -3.01 44.42 -27.76
CA PHE A 11 -3.20 44.19 -26.34
C PHE A 11 -2.19 43.12 -25.93
N LEU A 12 -1.05 43.56 -25.41
CA LEU A 12 -0.11 42.72 -24.70
C LEU A 12 -0.84 42.09 -23.50
N ILE A 13 -1.36 40.87 -23.70
CA ILE A 13 -1.78 40.01 -22.60
C ILE A 13 -0.50 39.69 -21.84
N ASN A 14 -0.37 40.39 -20.71
CA ASN A 14 0.62 40.15 -19.68
C ASN A 14 0.64 38.65 -19.34
N ASP A 15 1.81 38.03 -19.43
CA ASP A 15 2.08 36.64 -19.03
C ASP A 15 1.53 36.44 -17.61
N GLN A 16 0.34 35.84 -17.52
CA GLN A 16 -0.13 35.25 -16.29
C GLN A 16 0.80 34.08 -16.02
N GLU A 17 1.78 34.29 -15.14
CA GLU A 17 2.43 33.22 -14.40
C GLU A 17 1.33 32.27 -13.91
N THR A 18 1.17 31.14 -14.59
CA THR A 18 0.41 30.02 -14.04
C THR A 18 1.18 29.55 -12.83
N VAL A 19 0.84 30.12 -11.67
CA VAL A 19 1.24 29.61 -10.36
C VAL A 19 0.73 28.18 -10.31
N ARG A 20 1.59 27.23 -10.65
CA ARG A 20 1.33 25.81 -10.43
C ARG A 20 1.25 25.66 -8.93
N ASN A 21 0.03 25.62 -8.42
CA ASN A 21 -0.26 25.29 -7.03
C ASN A 21 0.13 23.82 -6.82
N THR A 22 1.43 23.55 -6.63
CA THR A 22 1.95 22.20 -6.39
C THR A 22 1.62 21.83 -4.96
N LYS A 23 0.38 21.41 -4.71
CA LYS A 23 0.10 20.60 -3.52
C LYS A 23 1.12 19.46 -3.50
N PRO A 24 1.78 19.17 -2.36
CA PRO A 24 2.69 18.04 -2.28
C PRO A 24 1.93 16.78 -2.68
N THR A 25 2.31 16.18 -3.80
CA THR A 25 1.75 14.92 -4.28
C THR A 25 2.27 13.83 -3.37
N LEU A 26 1.37 13.17 -2.64
CA LEU A 26 1.69 11.99 -1.85
C LEU A 26 2.42 10.94 -2.74
N PRO A 27 3.38 10.18 -2.18
CA PRO A 27 4.15 9.20 -2.95
C PRO A 27 3.22 8.13 -3.54
N PRO A 28 3.59 7.45 -4.64
CA PRO A 28 2.78 6.37 -5.18
C PRO A 28 2.59 5.23 -4.16
N TRP A 29 1.55 4.41 -4.34
CA TRP A 29 1.38 3.16 -3.59
C TRP A 29 2.36 2.12 -4.10
N LYS A 30 3.23 1.60 -3.22
CA LYS A 30 4.14 0.51 -3.56
C LYS A 30 3.36 -0.80 -3.63
N ILE A 31 3.41 -1.46 -4.78
CA ILE A 31 2.83 -2.78 -5.01
C ILE A 31 3.93 -3.72 -5.46
N LEU A 32 4.10 -4.83 -4.75
CA LEU A 32 5.02 -5.90 -5.12
C LEU A 32 4.29 -6.89 -6.04
N VAL A 33 4.89 -7.25 -7.17
CA VAL A 33 4.37 -8.23 -8.12
C VAL A 33 5.39 -9.36 -8.20
N ILE A 34 4.96 -10.56 -7.83
CA ILE A 34 5.80 -11.75 -7.69
C ILE A 34 5.22 -12.82 -8.63
N ASP A 35 5.92 -13.10 -9.72
CA ASP A 35 5.49 -14.01 -10.77
C ASP A 35 6.72 -14.42 -11.59
N ASP A 36 6.89 -15.69 -11.96
CA ASP A 36 8.04 -16.11 -12.77
C ASP A 36 7.85 -15.83 -14.27
N ASP A 37 6.66 -15.35 -14.67
CA ASP A 37 6.32 -15.00 -16.06
C ASP A 37 6.44 -13.48 -16.34
N ASP A 38 7.45 -13.12 -17.13
CA ASP A 38 7.68 -11.75 -17.63
C ASP A 38 6.46 -11.13 -18.33
N GLN A 39 5.66 -11.94 -19.02
CA GLN A 39 4.44 -11.44 -19.68
C GLN A 39 3.41 -10.98 -18.65
N VAL A 40 3.31 -11.66 -17.51
CA VAL A 40 2.41 -11.25 -16.44
C VAL A 40 2.83 -9.91 -15.87
N HIS A 41 4.14 -9.66 -15.71
CA HIS A 41 4.64 -8.34 -15.29
C HIS A 41 4.31 -7.25 -16.31
N ALA A 42 4.53 -7.51 -17.60
CA ALA A 42 4.24 -6.55 -18.66
C ALA A 42 2.74 -6.19 -18.73
N VAL A 43 1.86 -7.19 -18.70
CA VAL A 43 0.40 -7.01 -18.72
C VAL A 43 -0.08 -6.29 -17.46
N THR A 44 0.39 -6.70 -16.28
CA THR A 44 0.03 -6.04 -15.00
C THR A 44 0.41 -4.55 -15.05
N ARG A 45 1.61 -4.22 -15.55
CA ARG A 45 2.07 -2.84 -15.68
C ARG A 45 1.22 -2.03 -16.65
N LEU A 46 0.82 -2.63 -17.78
CA LEU A 46 -0.03 -1.97 -18.76
C LEU A 46 -1.42 -1.66 -18.20
N VAL A 47 -2.06 -2.65 -17.57
CA VAL A 47 -3.40 -2.54 -16.99
C VAL A 47 -3.44 -1.46 -15.89
N LEU A 48 -2.39 -1.38 -15.08
CA LEU A 48 -2.35 -0.51 -13.90
C LEU A 48 -1.70 0.86 -14.14
N ARG A 49 -1.16 1.12 -15.33
CA ARG A 49 -0.38 2.34 -15.65
C ARG A 49 -1.10 3.64 -15.28
N SER A 50 -2.38 3.73 -15.61
CA SER A 50 -3.21 4.92 -15.39
C SER A 50 -4.07 4.84 -14.13
N TYR A 51 -3.96 3.74 -13.38
CA TYR A 51 -4.74 3.56 -12.17
C TYR A 51 -4.32 4.58 -11.10
N ARG A 52 -5.33 5.08 -10.38
CA ARG A 52 -5.18 6.04 -9.30
C ARG A 52 -6.09 5.64 -8.15
N PHE A 53 -5.56 5.64 -6.93
CA PHE A 53 -6.35 5.49 -5.72
C PHE A 53 -6.06 6.67 -4.79
N ARG A 54 -7.11 7.41 -4.41
CA ARG A 54 -7.01 8.68 -3.66
C ARG A 54 -6.02 9.67 -4.27
N GLY A 55 -6.04 9.78 -5.60
CA GLY A 55 -5.15 10.67 -6.37
C GLY A 55 -3.69 10.21 -6.48
N ARG A 56 -3.31 9.10 -5.84
CA ARG A 56 -1.96 8.53 -5.88
C ARG A 56 -1.87 7.45 -6.95
N GLY A 57 -0.77 7.44 -7.70
CA GLY A 57 -0.46 6.38 -8.66
C GLY A 57 0.07 5.12 -7.98
N LEU A 58 0.43 4.11 -8.78
CA LEU A 58 1.03 2.87 -8.31
C LEU A 58 2.51 2.80 -8.73
N GLN A 59 3.37 2.36 -7.83
CA GLN A 59 4.75 1.98 -8.12
C GLN A 59 4.82 0.45 -8.05
N LEU A 60 5.02 -0.19 -9.20
CA LEU A 60 5.13 -1.64 -9.27
C LEU A 60 6.59 -2.06 -9.12
N ILE A 61 6.88 -2.82 -8.06
CA ILE A 61 8.14 -3.52 -7.85
C ILE A 61 7.93 -4.95 -8.36
N SER A 62 8.75 -5.40 -9.30
CA SER A 62 8.58 -6.70 -9.95
C SER A 62 9.74 -7.61 -9.60
N VAL A 63 9.43 -8.82 -9.16
CA VAL A 63 10.39 -9.89 -8.84
C VAL A 63 9.86 -11.22 -9.36
N SER A 64 10.78 -12.13 -9.64
CA SER A 64 10.50 -13.37 -10.35
C SER A 64 10.41 -14.61 -9.46
N SER A 65 10.70 -14.45 -8.17
CA SER A 65 10.86 -15.59 -7.25
C SER A 65 10.47 -15.22 -5.82
N ALA A 66 10.10 -16.23 -5.03
CA ALA A 66 9.84 -16.06 -3.61
C ALA A 66 11.10 -15.62 -2.85
N ARG A 67 12.29 -16.01 -3.31
CA ARG A 67 13.57 -15.55 -2.75
C ARG A 67 13.75 -14.04 -2.93
N GLU A 68 13.65 -13.55 -4.16
CA GLU A 68 13.76 -12.11 -4.46
C GLU A 68 12.67 -11.30 -3.74
N ALA A 69 11.47 -11.86 -3.62
CA ALA A 69 10.38 -11.23 -2.87
C ALA A 69 10.77 -10.98 -1.40
N ARG A 70 11.42 -11.94 -0.74
CA ARG A 70 11.88 -11.78 0.65
C ARG A 70 12.96 -10.70 0.77
N GLU A 71 13.91 -10.67 -0.17
CA GLU A 71 14.96 -9.63 -0.22
C GLU A 71 14.30 -8.23 -0.30
N VAL A 72 13.36 -8.05 -1.24
CA VAL A 72 12.61 -6.79 -1.36
C VAL A 72 11.80 -6.47 -0.11
N LEU A 73 11.12 -7.44 0.49
CA LEU A 73 10.33 -7.22 1.71
C LEU A 73 11.17 -6.84 2.94
N GLN A 74 12.47 -7.15 2.93
CA GLN A 74 13.40 -6.76 3.99
C GLN A 74 14.01 -5.37 3.75
N GLU A 75 14.23 -5.00 2.49
CA GLU A 75 14.84 -3.71 2.11
C GLU A 75 13.81 -2.58 1.97
N GLU A 76 12.61 -2.89 1.49
CA GLU A 76 11.57 -1.92 1.17
C GLU A 76 10.49 -1.87 2.25
N SER A 77 10.33 -0.70 2.87
CA SER A 77 9.22 -0.42 3.76
C SER A 77 7.97 0.02 2.99
N GLU A 78 6.81 -0.08 3.66
CA GLU A 78 5.53 0.47 3.20
C GLU A 78 5.02 -0.11 1.86
N ILE A 79 5.33 -1.38 1.59
CA ILE A 79 4.66 -2.14 0.54
C ILE A 79 3.20 -2.33 0.96
N ALA A 80 2.29 -1.70 0.23
CA ALA A 80 0.86 -1.69 0.56
C ALA A 80 0.17 -3.00 0.19
N LEU A 81 0.59 -3.60 -0.94
CA LEU A 81 -0.02 -4.79 -1.52
C LEU A 81 1.04 -5.63 -2.23
N ALA A 82 0.94 -6.96 -2.09
CA ALA A 82 1.64 -7.91 -2.95
C ALA A 82 0.64 -8.71 -3.80
N LEU A 83 0.94 -8.82 -5.09
CA LEU A 83 0.31 -9.76 -6.02
C LEU A 83 1.26 -10.95 -6.17
N VAL A 84 0.86 -12.13 -5.71
CA VAL A 84 1.75 -13.29 -5.57
C VAL A 84 1.26 -14.45 -6.41
N ASP A 85 2.09 -15.01 -7.28
CA ASP A 85 1.80 -16.29 -7.90
C ASP A 85 1.98 -17.44 -6.90
N VAL A 86 1.05 -18.39 -6.91
CA VAL A 86 1.07 -19.57 -6.04
C VAL A 86 2.20 -20.52 -6.44
N VAL A 87 2.37 -20.74 -7.75
CA VAL A 87 3.28 -21.75 -8.30
C VAL A 87 4.42 -21.04 -9.03
N MET A 88 5.64 -21.17 -8.51
CA MET A 88 6.85 -20.61 -9.11
C MET A 88 7.97 -21.65 -8.99
N GLU A 89 8.96 -21.43 -8.11
CA GLU A 89 10.07 -22.36 -7.88
C GLU A 89 9.58 -23.72 -7.35
N THR A 90 8.47 -23.70 -6.60
CA THR A 90 7.76 -24.89 -6.14
C THR A 90 6.25 -24.69 -6.33
N LYS A 91 5.48 -25.79 -6.20
CA LYS A 91 4.01 -25.76 -6.28
C LYS A 91 3.34 -24.93 -5.18
N THR A 92 4.06 -24.60 -4.12
CA THR A 92 3.55 -23.88 -2.94
C THR A 92 4.33 -22.61 -2.65
N ALA A 93 5.28 -22.21 -3.50
CA ALA A 93 6.22 -21.12 -3.24
C ALA A 93 5.51 -19.82 -2.81
N GLY A 94 4.41 -19.46 -3.48
CA GLY A 94 3.61 -18.29 -3.10
C GLY A 94 2.90 -18.42 -1.76
N LEU A 95 2.38 -19.60 -1.44
CA LEU A 95 1.74 -19.88 -0.14
C LEU A 95 2.76 -19.85 1.00
N ASP A 96 3.93 -20.44 0.78
CA ASP A 96 5.02 -20.45 1.74
C ASP A 96 5.53 -19.02 1.99
N LEU A 97 5.64 -18.20 0.94
CA LEU A 97 5.96 -16.77 1.07
C LEU A 97 4.92 -16.02 1.89
N VAL A 98 3.63 -16.24 1.65
CA VAL A 98 2.54 -15.62 2.44
C VAL A 98 2.66 -15.99 3.91
N ARG A 99 2.94 -17.26 4.23
CA ARG A 99 3.20 -17.70 5.61
C ARG A 99 4.38 -16.95 6.22
N THR A 100 5.51 -16.87 5.53
CA THR A 100 6.67 -16.09 6.01
C THR A 100 6.30 -14.63 6.29
N ILE A 101 5.52 -13.97 5.43
CA ILE A 101 5.08 -12.57 5.64
C ILE A 101 4.23 -12.43 6.92
N ARG A 102 3.30 -13.36 7.16
CA ARG A 102 2.37 -13.31 8.31
C ARG A 102 3.01 -13.78 9.61
N ASP A 103 3.77 -14.86 9.55
CA ASP A 103 4.26 -15.57 10.73
C ASP A 103 5.66 -15.14 11.15
N GLU A 104 6.56 -14.88 10.20
CA GLU A 104 7.94 -14.50 10.52
C GLU A 104 8.06 -12.97 10.57
N TYR A 105 7.61 -12.27 9.53
CA TYR A 105 7.74 -10.81 9.46
C TYR A 105 6.66 -10.07 10.27
N LYS A 106 5.62 -10.80 10.68
CA LYS A 106 4.43 -10.24 11.37
C LYS A 106 3.85 -9.02 10.65
N ASN A 107 4.05 -8.93 9.35
CA ASN A 107 3.55 -7.81 8.56
C ASN A 107 2.09 -8.08 8.23
N ARG A 108 1.22 -7.69 9.16
CA ARG A 108 -0.23 -7.74 8.98
C ARG A 108 -0.78 -6.54 8.25
N SER A 109 0.01 -5.51 7.99
CA SER A 109 -0.48 -4.31 7.29
C SER A 109 -0.53 -4.57 5.80
N ILE A 110 0.52 -5.17 5.22
CA ILE A 110 0.56 -5.53 3.80
C ILE A 110 -0.63 -6.40 3.41
N ARG A 111 -1.22 -6.05 2.28
CA ARG A 111 -2.31 -6.80 1.67
C ARG A 111 -1.75 -7.84 0.72
N LEU A 112 -2.40 -8.99 0.61
CA LEU A 112 -1.89 -10.12 -0.17
C LEU A 112 -2.99 -10.62 -1.10
N ILE A 113 -2.74 -10.60 -2.40
CA ILE A 113 -3.61 -11.21 -3.42
C ILE A 113 -2.84 -12.35 -4.08
N LEU A 114 -3.37 -13.57 -3.97
CA LEU A 114 -2.82 -14.73 -4.66
C LEU A 114 -3.40 -14.83 -6.08
N ARG A 115 -2.55 -15.22 -7.01
CA ARG A 115 -2.91 -15.52 -8.41
C ARG A 115 -2.42 -16.94 -8.74
N THR A 116 -3.15 -17.69 -9.56
CA THR A 116 -2.68 -19.02 -10.03
C THR A 116 -3.17 -19.33 -11.44
N GLY A 117 -2.34 -19.98 -12.25
CA GLY A 117 -2.78 -20.54 -13.54
C GLY A 117 -3.61 -21.82 -13.41
N GLN A 118 -3.51 -22.53 -12.27
CA GLN A 118 -4.16 -23.82 -12.04
C GLN A 118 -4.85 -23.83 -10.66
N PRO A 119 -6.10 -23.36 -10.55
CA PRO A 119 -6.90 -23.53 -9.35
C PRO A 119 -7.20 -25.03 -9.17
N GLY A 120 -6.88 -25.61 -8.00
CA GLY A 120 -7.20 -27.02 -7.74
C GLY A 120 -6.42 -27.75 -6.64
N HIS A 121 -5.32 -27.18 -6.11
CA HIS A 121 -4.56 -27.84 -5.03
C HIS A 121 -5.15 -27.62 -3.63
N ALA A 122 -5.96 -26.57 -3.44
CA ALA A 122 -6.74 -26.31 -2.22
C ALA A 122 -7.98 -25.48 -2.58
N PRO A 123 -9.10 -25.61 -1.83
CA PRO A 123 -10.27 -24.77 -2.02
C PRO A 123 -9.89 -23.30 -1.78
N GLU A 124 -10.23 -22.41 -2.71
CA GLU A 124 -9.83 -20.99 -2.65
C GLU A 124 -10.25 -20.32 -1.33
N GLN A 125 -11.43 -20.71 -0.80
CA GLN A 125 -11.97 -20.19 0.45
C GLN A 125 -11.09 -20.55 1.66
N ASP A 126 -10.58 -21.78 1.72
CA ASP A 126 -9.75 -22.25 2.83
C ASP A 126 -8.41 -21.51 2.82
N VAL A 127 -7.83 -21.31 1.63
CA VAL A 127 -6.59 -20.55 1.49
C VAL A 127 -6.77 -19.09 1.93
N VAL A 128 -7.91 -18.48 1.60
CA VAL A 128 -8.21 -17.10 2.00
C VAL A 128 -8.26 -16.94 3.52
N VAL A 129 -8.94 -17.87 4.18
CA VAL A 129 -9.12 -17.85 5.64
C VAL A 129 -7.84 -18.24 6.37
N ASP A 130 -7.22 -19.36 6.00
CA ASP A 130 -6.09 -19.93 6.74
C ASP A 130 -4.81 -19.07 6.64
N TYR A 131 -4.67 -18.31 5.55
CA TYR A 131 -3.47 -17.50 5.29
C TYR A 131 -3.71 -15.99 5.48
N GLU A 132 -4.90 -15.58 5.92
CA GLU A 132 -5.29 -14.17 6.10
C GLU A 132 -4.94 -13.30 4.88
N ILE A 133 -5.29 -13.77 3.68
CA ILE A 133 -5.08 -13.05 2.42
C ILE A 133 -6.35 -12.31 1.98
N ASP A 134 -6.20 -11.30 1.13
CA ASP A 134 -7.29 -10.41 0.72
C ASP A 134 -8.06 -10.95 -0.50
N ALA A 135 -7.42 -11.72 -1.38
CA ALA A 135 -8.09 -12.39 -2.49
C ALA A 135 -7.27 -13.57 -3.05
N TYR A 136 -7.96 -14.51 -3.68
CA TYR A 136 -7.40 -15.59 -4.50
C TYR A 136 -8.02 -15.52 -5.90
N MET A 137 -7.21 -15.53 -6.96
CA MET A 137 -7.69 -15.30 -8.33
C MET A 137 -7.05 -16.26 -9.34
N ALA A 138 -7.84 -16.86 -10.22
CA ALA A 138 -7.32 -17.62 -11.35
C ALA A 138 -6.79 -16.68 -12.45
N LYS A 139 -5.52 -16.81 -12.87
CA LYS A 139 -4.87 -15.99 -13.92
C LYS A 139 -5.70 -15.95 -15.21
N THR A 140 -6.37 -17.05 -15.55
CA THR A 140 -7.23 -17.18 -16.75
C THR A 140 -8.52 -16.35 -16.70
N ASP A 141 -8.97 -15.94 -15.51
CA ASP A 141 -10.22 -15.20 -15.30
C ASP A 141 -10.00 -13.78 -14.72
N ILE A 142 -8.74 -13.30 -14.72
CA ILE A 142 -8.42 -11.94 -14.28
C ILE A 142 -8.68 -10.95 -15.41
N SER A 143 -9.79 -10.22 -15.32
CA SER A 143 -10.01 -9.01 -16.11
C SER A 143 -9.36 -7.79 -15.43
N ALA A 144 -9.04 -6.76 -16.23
CA ALA A 144 -8.54 -5.48 -15.73
C ALA A 144 -9.47 -4.86 -14.68
N GLN A 145 -10.78 -5.00 -14.86
CA GLN A 145 -11.79 -4.52 -13.93
C GLN A 145 -11.77 -5.29 -12.60
N LYS A 146 -11.71 -6.63 -12.65
CA LYS A 146 -11.63 -7.47 -11.44
C LYS A 146 -10.36 -7.14 -10.64
N LEU A 147 -9.22 -7.03 -11.31
CA LEU A 147 -7.95 -6.67 -10.69
C LEU A 147 -8.01 -5.27 -10.05
N SER A 148 -8.56 -4.29 -10.76
CA SER A 148 -8.69 -2.92 -10.24
C SER A 148 -9.59 -2.84 -9.00
N THR A 149 -10.71 -3.58 -8.99
CA THR A 149 -11.61 -3.67 -7.84
C THR A 149 -10.92 -4.29 -6.63
N ALA A 150 -10.20 -5.40 -6.83
CA ALA A 150 -9.45 -6.06 -5.76
C ALA A 150 -8.37 -5.12 -5.18
N ILE A 151 -7.57 -4.48 -6.05
CA ILE A 151 -6.57 -3.50 -5.63
C ILE A 151 -7.21 -2.33 -4.87
N THR A 152 -8.37 -1.83 -5.31
CA THR A 152 -9.09 -0.76 -4.60
C THR A 152 -9.44 -1.18 -3.18
N ALA A 153 -9.99 -2.39 -3.01
CA ALA A 153 -10.37 -2.92 -1.71
C ALA A 153 -9.15 -3.12 -0.81
N SER A 154 -8.09 -3.73 -1.35
CA SER A 154 -6.83 -3.94 -0.63
C SER A 154 -6.19 -2.63 -0.19
N LEU A 155 -5.98 -1.67 -1.09
CA LEU A 155 -5.36 -0.38 -0.73
C LEU A 155 -6.17 0.38 0.33
N ARG A 156 -7.50 0.32 0.25
CA ARG A 156 -8.37 0.89 1.30
C ARG A 156 -8.17 0.18 2.64
N ALA A 157 -8.10 -1.14 2.65
CA ALA A 157 -7.85 -1.91 3.86
C ALA A 157 -6.46 -1.63 4.45
N TYR A 158 -5.43 -1.51 3.60
CA TYR A 158 -4.09 -1.12 4.01
C TYR A 158 -4.11 0.21 4.77
N GLU A 159 -4.74 1.24 4.18
CA GLU A 159 -4.88 2.54 4.83
C GLU A 159 -5.52 2.43 6.21
N TYR A 160 -6.67 1.77 6.31
CA TYR A 160 -7.36 1.62 7.59
C TYR A 160 -6.51 0.89 8.63
N ILE A 161 -5.82 -0.19 8.24
CA ILE A 161 -4.97 -0.94 9.17
C ILE A 161 -3.80 -0.08 9.66
N THR A 162 -3.14 0.64 8.75
CA THR A 162 -2.03 1.53 9.11
C THR A 162 -2.48 2.71 9.98
N GLU A 163 -3.66 3.26 9.72
CA GLU A 163 -4.25 4.32 10.53
C GLU A 163 -4.57 3.82 11.95
N ILE A 164 -5.22 2.66 12.07
CA ILE A 164 -5.52 2.04 13.37
C ILE A 164 -4.24 1.71 14.15
N GLN A 165 -3.22 1.17 13.48
CA GLN A 165 -1.92 0.90 14.12
C GLN A 165 -1.27 2.18 14.64
N GLY A 166 -1.28 3.25 13.85
CA GLY A 166 -0.77 4.56 14.28
C GLY A 166 -1.54 5.12 15.47
N LEU A 167 -2.87 5.03 15.46
CA LEU A 167 -3.72 5.44 16.57
C LEU A 167 -3.43 4.64 17.85
N ASN A 168 -3.26 3.33 17.75
CA ASN A 168 -2.94 2.48 18.90
C ASN A 168 -1.59 2.83 19.51
N VAL A 169 -0.55 3.03 18.70
CA VAL A 169 0.77 3.47 19.20
C VAL A 169 0.66 4.83 19.90
N GLY A 170 -0.09 5.77 19.31
CA GLY A 170 -0.32 7.07 19.91
C GLY A 170 -1.07 6.99 21.25
N LEU A 171 -2.09 6.13 21.34
CA LEU A 171 -2.86 5.90 22.55
C LEU A 171 -1.99 5.27 23.65
N GLU A 172 -1.19 4.25 23.31
CA GLU A 172 -0.28 3.59 24.25
C GLU A 172 0.75 4.58 24.84
N ALA A 173 1.30 5.47 24.02
CA ALA A 173 2.20 6.52 24.48
C ALA A 173 1.51 7.48 25.48
N GLN A 174 0.29 7.92 25.18
CA GLN A 174 -0.48 8.78 26.08
C GLN A 174 -0.82 8.07 27.40
N VAL A 175 -1.21 6.80 27.35
CA VAL A 175 -1.49 6.01 28.55
C VAL A 175 -0.24 5.90 29.42
N ALA A 176 0.91 5.56 28.83
CA ALA A 176 2.17 5.45 29.56
C ALA A 176 2.58 6.76 30.25
N GLU A 177 2.46 7.90 29.54
CA GLU A 177 2.75 9.22 30.09
C GLU A 177 1.84 9.54 31.28
N ARG A 178 0.52 9.31 31.15
CA ARG A 178 -0.44 9.58 32.22
C ARG A 178 -0.25 8.67 33.43
N THR A 179 0.08 7.39 33.20
CA THR A 179 0.39 6.46 34.29
C THR A 179 1.63 6.91 35.07
N ALA A 180 2.68 7.39 34.39
CA ALA A 180 3.87 7.92 35.06
C ALA A 180 3.56 9.17 35.90
N GLN A 181 2.82 10.13 35.35
CA GLN A 181 2.40 11.36 36.06
C GLN A 181 1.59 11.03 37.33
N LEU A 182 0.65 10.08 37.23
CA LEU A 182 -0.14 9.64 38.38
C LEU A 182 0.72 8.97 39.45
N GLN A 183 1.71 8.18 39.04
CA GLN A 183 2.59 7.49 39.97
C GLN A 183 3.50 8.47 40.73
N GLU A 184 4.05 9.46 40.04
CA GLU A 184 4.81 10.55 40.67
C GLU A 184 3.95 11.36 41.65
N SER A 185 2.74 11.75 41.23
CA SER A 185 1.80 12.47 42.10
C SER A 185 1.44 11.67 43.34
N ASN A 186 1.21 10.36 43.21
CA ASN A 186 0.89 9.50 44.35
C ASN A 186 2.08 9.35 45.32
N GLN A 187 3.30 9.22 44.79
CA GLN A 187 4.51 9.15 45.62
C GLN A 187 4.74 10.44 46.40
N ALA A 188 4.57 11.60 45.76
CA ALA A 188 4.71 12.91 46.41
C ALA A 188 3.68 13.08 47.55
N LEU A 189 2.44 12.63 47.35
CA LEU A 189 1.40 12.66 48.38
C LEU A 189 1.72 11.73 49.56
N GLN A 190 2.25 10.53 49.30
CA GLN A 190 2.64 9.58 50.35
C GLN A 190 3.81 10.12 51.18
N GLN A 191 4.84 10.67 50.55
CA GLN A 191 5.98 11.29 51.27
C GLN A 191 5.55 12.50 52.11
N GLY A 192 4.65 13.33 51.58
CA GLY A 192 4.08 14.45 52.32
C GLY A 192 3.27 14.02 53.55
N ALA A 193 2.57 12.88 53.47
CA ALA A 193 1.79 12.33 54.57
C ALA A 193 2.66 11.69 55.67
N GLU A 194 3.84 11.17 55.33
CA GLU A 194 4.79 10.55 56.30
C GLU A 194 5.66 11.57 57.05
N THR A 195 5.68 12.83 56.61
CA THR A 195 6.52 13.89 57.21
C THR A 195 5.75 14.74 58.26
N LEU A 196 4.48 14.42 58.53
CA LEU A 196 3.60 15.06 59.51
C LEU A 196 3.39 14.15 60.73
#